data_AF-A0A7W2A652-F1
#
_entry.id   AF-A0A7W2A652-F1
#
_cell.length_a   1.000
_cell.length_b   1.000
_cell.length_c   1.000
_cell.angle_alpha   90.00
_cell.angle_beta   90.00
_cell.angle_gamma   90.00
#
_symmetry.space_group_name_H-M   'P 1'
#
loop_
_entity.id
_entity.type
_entity.pdbx_description
1 polymer ?
#
loop_
_entity_poly.entity_id
_entity_poly.type
_entity_poly.pdbx_seq_one_letter_code
_entity_poly.pdbx_strand_id
1 'polypeptide(L)'
;MKEMEDWEKELDNIDWKTVLDDIDRALADNLAAELGFPSFERLEQASELVVDQYYVTHLSDGRWAWWNPQNYAHEDPAYFSDKQEITAFIADFLQLDEKKMVQLQDGLNQVIQTKRCRCCEHEFNPADPVRRDWDAGQEQSQFCSAECAMETVLNEMKEDFDR
;
A
#
# COMPACT_ATOMS: atom_id res chain seq x y z
N MET A 1 -36.26 33.76 -9.80
CA MET A 1 -35.03 34.53 -9.55
C MET A 1 -34.49 34.31 -8.14
N LYS A 2 -35.32 34.29 -7.08
CA LYS A 2 -34.85 33.90 -5.73
C LYS A 2 -34.28 32.49 -5.61
N GLU A 3 -34.86 31.50 -6.30
CA GLU A 3 -34.33 30.13 -6.25
C GLU A 3 -32.91 30.04 -6.79
N MET A 4 -32.57 30.77 -7.87
CA MET A 4 -31.22 30.73 -8.47
C MET A 4 -30.15 31.34 -7.54
N GLU A 5 -30.50 32.40 -6.80
CA GLU A 5 -29.62 33.05 -5.80
C GLU A 5 -29.42 32.19 -4.55
N ASP A 6 -30.38 31.32 -4.21
CA ASP A 6 -30.26 30.37 -3.10
C ASP A 6 -29.35 29.18 -3.48
N TRP A 7 -29.38 28.70 -4.74
CA TRP A 7 -28.46 27.66 -5.23
C TRP A 7 -27.00 28.13 -5.31
N GLU A 8 -26.74 29.39 -5.72
CA GLU A 8 -25.38 29.96 -5.75
C GLU A 8 -24.76 30.08 -4.35
N LYS A 9 -25.57 30.37 -3.31
CA LYS A 9 -25.10 30.43 -1.92
C LYS A 9 -24.88 29.07 -1.26
N GLU A 10 -25.60 28.03 -1.69
CA GLU A 10 -25.35 26.67 -1.21
C GLU A 10 -24.05 26.08 -1.79
N LEU A 11 -23.69 26.45 -3.03
CA LEU A 11 -22.40 26.08 -3.64
C LEU A 11 -21.21 26.75 -2.97
N ASP A 12 -21.33 28.01 -2.52
CA ASP A 12 -20.27 28.72 -1.77
C ASP A 12 -20.04 28.17 -0.35
N ASN A 13 -20.91 27.27 0.13
CA ASN A 13 -20.87 26.73 1.50
C ASN A 13 -20.28 25.33 1.62
N ILE A 14 -20.05 24.59 0.53
CA ILE A 14 -19.28 23.34 0.66
C ILE A 14 -17.81 23.77 0.76
N ASP A 15 -17.12 23.21 1.73
CA ASP A 15 -15.70 23.44 1.91
C ASP A 15 -14.96 22.60 0.87
N TRP A 16 -14.66 23.20 -0.29
CA TRP A 16 -14.00 22.52 -1.40
C TRP A 16 -12.68 21.88 -0.95
N LYS A 17 -12.04 22.42 0.09
CA LYS A 17 -10.81 21.85 0.65
C LYS A 17 -11.08 20.53 1.36
N THR A 18 -12.15 20.44 2.16
CA THR A 18 -12.56 19.19 2.81
C THR A 18 -12.96 18.14 1.76
N VAL A 19 -13.69 18.54 0.73
CA VAL A 19 -14.08 17.62 -0.37
C VAL A 19 -12.84 17.09 -1.12
N LEU A 20 -11.84 17.94 -1.38
CA LEU A 20 -10.59 17.52 -2.01
C LEU A 20 -9.79 16.56 -1.12
N ASP A 21 -9.66 16.85 0.17
CA ASP A 21 -8.95 15.97 1.11
C ASP A 21 -9.62 14.58 1.23
N ASP A 22 -10.95 14.53 1.17
CA ASP A 22 -11.72 13.28 1.16
C ASP A 22 -11.51 12.49 -0.15
N ILE A 23 -11.43 13.17 -1.29
CA ILE A 23 -11.13 12.55 -2.59
C ILE A 23 -9.71 11.99 -2.59
N ASP A 24 -8.72 12.76 -2.14
CA ASP A 24 -7.33 12.33 -2.08
C ASP A 24 -7.16 11.10 -1.17
N ARG A 25 -7.84 11.08 -0.02
CA ARG A 25 -7.86 9.91 0.86
C ARG A 25 -8.51 8.69 0.21
N ALA A 26 -9.65 8.88 -0.45
CA ALA A 26 -10.35 7.78 -1.13
C ALA A 26 -9.51 7.19 -2.27
N LEU A 27 -8.78 8.03 -3.02
CA LEU A 27 -7.85 7.58 -4.06
C LEU A 27 -6.69 6.78 -3.45
N ALA A 28 -6.11 7.25 -2.35
CA ALA A 28 -5.02 6.56 -1.66
C ALA A 28 -5.47 5.19 -1.10
N ASP A 29 -6.68 5.10 -0.55
CA ASP A 29 -7.24 3.83 -0.06
C ASP A 29 -7.57 2.86 -1.21
N ASN A 30 -8.01 3.38 -2.37
CA ASN A 30 -8.21 2.55 -3.56
C ASN A 30 -6.89 1.98 -4.08
N LEU A 31 -5.82 2.77 -4.09
CA LEU A 31 -4.48 2.32 -4.44
C LEU A 31 -3.99 1.20 -3.51
N ALA A 32 -4.21 1.39 -2.20
CA ALA A 32 -3.89 0.36 -1.21
C ALA A 32 -4.65 -0.93 -1.47
N ALA A 33 -5.96 -0.83 -1.72
CA ALA A 33 -6.81 -1.98 -2.02
C ALA A 33 -6.39 -2.71 -3.30
N GLU A 34 -6.00 -1.98 -4.36
CA GLU A 34 -5.49 -2.57 -5.61
C GLU A 34 -4.21 -3.40 -5.34
N LEU A 35 -3.31 -2.87 -4.52
CA LEU A 35 -2.07 -3.53 -4.14
C LEU A 35 -2.26 -4.59 -3.03
N GLY A 36 -3.49 -4.82 -2.58
CA GLY A 36 -3.84 -5.86 -1.61
C GLY A 36 -3.65 -5.47 -0.14
N PHE A 37 -3.47 -4.18 0.17
CA PHE A 37 -3.32 -3.68 1.54
C PHE A 37 -4.65 -3.18 2.12
N PRO A 38 -4.83 -3.27 3.45
CA PRO A 38 -6.09 -2.89 4.08
C PRO A 38 -6.26 -1.36 4.24
N SER A 39 -5.18 -0.60 4.09
CA SER A 39 -5.18 0.86 4.16
C SER A 39 -3.94 1.44 3.50
N PHE A 40 -4.01 2.72 3.12
CA PHE A 40 -2.86 3.44 2.58
C PHE A 40 -1.66 3.47 3.53
N GLU A 41 -1.90 3.64 4.83
CA GLU A 41 -0.82 3.63 5.83
C GLU A 41 -0.05 2.30 5.82
N ARG A 42 -0.75 1.17 5.67
CA ARG A 42 -0.12 -0.15 5.60
C ARG A 42 0.66 -0.36 4.32
N LEU A 43 0.16 0.17 3.20
CA LEU A 43 0.90 0.19 1.94
C LEU A 43 2.19 1.03 2.08
N GLU A 44 2.09 2.23 2.63
CA GLU A 44 3.25 3.13 2.80
C GLU A 44 4.31 2.50 3.71
N GLN A 45 3.91 1.88 4.82
CA GLN A 45 4.82 1.16 5.74
C GLN A 45 5.53 -0.06 5.11
N ALA A 46 4.95 -0.62 4.05
CA ALA A 46 5.51 -1.78 3.34
C ALA A 46 6.34 -1.38 2.11
N SER A 47 6.43 -0.08 1.83
CA SER A 47 7.01 0.44 0.59
C SER A 47 8.18 1.36 0.89
N GLU A 48 9.10 1.45 -0.06
CA GLU A 48 10.22 2.38 0.03
C GLU A 48 10.06 3.53 -0.96
N LEU A 49 10.25 4.75 -0.47
CA LEU A 49 10.34 5.93 -1.30
C LEU A 49 11.66 5.89 -2.08
N VAL A 50 11.58 5.90 -3.40
CA VAL A 50 12.74 5.89 -4.28
C VAL A 50 13.04 7.29 -4.80
N VAL A 51 12.89 7.51 -6.10
CA VAL A 51 13.19 8.77 -6.81
C VAL A 51 11.89 9.48 -7.17
N ASP A 52 11.94 10.82 -7.15
CA ASP A 52 10.86 11.70 -7.62
C ASP A 52 9.46 11.38 -7.03
N GLN A 53 9.42 11.06 -5.73
CA GLN A 53 8.21 10.75 -4.96
C GLN A 53 7.46 9.47 -5.35
N TYR A 54 8.10 8.59 -6.12
CA TYR A 54 7.58 7.26 -6.36
C TYR A 54 7.99 6.30 -5.26
N TYR A 55 7.09 5.37 -4.97
CA TYR A 55 7.29 4.28 -4.04
C TYR A 55 7.47 2.97 -4.80
N VAL A 56 8.14 2.03 -4.14
CA VAL A 56 8.26 0.66 -4.60
C VAL A 56 7.86 -0.31 -3.50
N THR A 57 7.05 -1.31 -3.85
CA THR A 57 6.63 -2.40 -2.97
C THR A 57 7.02 -3.74 -3.56
N HIS A 58 7.54 -4.67 -2.76
CA HIS A 58 7.79 -6.04 -3.19
C HIS A 58 6.68 -6.95 -2.64
N LEU A 59 5.81 -7.43 -3.53
CA LEU A 59 4.58 -8.15 -3.20
C LEU A 59 4.86 -9.61 -2.78
N SER A 60 3.90 -10.24 -2.10
CA SER A 60 4.04 -11.62 -1.64
C SER A 60 4.20 -12.64 -2.77
N ASP A 61 3.66 -12.33 -3.95
CA ASP A 61 3.79 -13.14 -5.16
C ASP A 61 5.15 -12.99 -5.88
N GLY A 62 6.01 -12.11 -5.38
CA GLY A 62 7.35 -11.86 -5.89
C GLY A 62 7.45 -10.70 -6.88
N ARG A 63 6.31 -10.12 -7.31
CA ARG A 63 6.30 -8.96 -8.22
C ARG A 63 6.67 -7.67 -7.48
N TRP A 64 7.28 -6.75 -8.22
CA TRP A 64 7.59 -5.41 -7.77
C TRP A 64 6.52 -4.46 -8.29
N ALA A 65 5.89 -3.69 -7.41
CA ALA A 65 4.95 -2.64 -7.77
C ALA A 65 5.64 -1.28 -7.67
N TRP A 66 5.49 -0.44 -8.69
CA TRP A 66 5.95 0.94 -8.73
C TRP A 66 4.75 1.86 -8.86
N TRP A 67 4.63 2.82 -7.94
CA TRP A 67 3.43 3.65 -7.83
C TRP A 67 3.75 5.02 -7.24
N ASN A 68 2.83 5.98 -7.43
CA ASN A 68 2.93 7.31 -6.84
C ASN A 68 1.52 7.79 -6.45
N PRO A 69 1.28 8.12 -5.18
CA PRO A 69 -0.06 8.48 -4.70
C PRO A 69 -0.59 9.77 -5.36
N GLN A 70 0.29 10.68 -5.78
CA GLN A 70 -0.09 11.94 -6.44
C GLN A 70 -0.47 11.74 -7.90
N ASN A 71 0.08 10.70 -8.54
CA ASN A 71 -0.17 10.42 -9.96
C ASN A 71 -1.23 9.32 -10.17
N TYR A 72 -1.67 8.64 -9.11
CA TYR A 72 -2.61 7.52 -9.21
C TYR A 72 -3.95 7.87 -9.86
N ALA A 73 -4.37 9.14 -9.82
CA ALA A 73 -5.55 9.60 -10.55
C ALA A 73 -5.42 9.50 -12.09
N HIS A 74 -4.19 9.34 -12.60
CA HIS A 74 -3.87 9.36 -14.02
C HIS A 74 -3.02 8.15 -14.47
N GLU A 75 -2.35 7.48 -13.54
CA GLU A 75 -1.39 6.41 -13.80
C GLU A 75 -1.61 5.26 -12.81
N ASP A 76 -1.95 4.08 -13.33
CA ASP A 76 -2.06 2.86 -12.52
C ASP A 76 -0.65 2.38 -12.07
N PRO A 77 -0.56 1.61 -10.97
CA PRO A 77 0.67 0.95 -10.57
C PRO A 77 1.25 0.08 -11.70
N ALA A 78 2.55 0.18 -11.92
CA ALA A 78 3.27 -0.70 -12.84
C ALA A 78 3.85 -1.89 -12.08
N TYR A 79 3.80 -3.08 -12.70
CA TYR A 79 4.24 -4.33 -12.10
C TYR A 79 5.39 -4.95 -12.89
N PHE A 80 6.39 -5.46 -12.16
CA PHE A 80 7.60 -6.04 -12.73
C PHE A 80 7.92 -7.38 -12.06
N SER A 81 8.52 -8.29 -12.81
CA SER A 81 8.79 -9.66 -12.34
C SER A 81 10.04 -9.73 -11.47
N ASP A 82 10.99 -8.83 -11.69
CA ASP A 82 12.25 -8.81 -10.96
C ASP A 82 12.84 -7.41 -10.81
N LYS A 83 13.87 -7.33 -9.96
CA LYS A 83 14.55 -6.10 -9.60
C LYS A 83 15.29 -5.44 -10.78
N GLN A 84 15.76 -6.22 -11.76
CA GLN A 84 16.49 -5.68 -12.91
C GLN A 84 15.51 -4.98 -13.85
N GLU A 85 14.35 -5.60 -14.09
CA GLU A 85 13.28 -5.06 -14.93
C GLU A 85 12.77 -3.71 -14.40
N ILE A 86 12.40 -3.63 -13.12
CA ILE A 86 11.95 -2.37 -12.50
C ILE A 86 13.05 -1.31 -12.50
N THR A 87 14.31 -1.69 -12.26
CA THR A 87 15.43 -0.72 -12.28
C THR A 87 15.59 -0.12 -13.66
N ALA A 88 15.59 -0.95 -14.71
CA ALA A 88 15.74 -0.49 -16.09
C ALA A 88 14.56 0.40 -16.51
N PHE A 89 13.34 0.01 -16.15
CA PHE A 89 12.15 0.79 -16.44
C PHE A 89 12.19 2.17 -15.76
N ILE A 90 12.44 2.24 -14.46
CA ILE A 90 12.46 3.52 -13.73
C ILE A 90 13.60 4.42 -14.24
N ALA A 91 14.76 3.84 -14.53
CA ALA A 91 15.91 4.56 -15.08
C ALA A 91 15.57 5.26 -16.41
N ASP A 92 14.91 4.54 -17.32
CA ASP A 92 14.50 5.06 -18.62
C ASP A 92 13.32 6.02 -18.49
N PHE A 93 12.27 5.66 -17.74
CA PHE A 93 11.06 6.46 -17.60
C PHE A 93 11.35 7.84 -16.99
N LEU A 94 12.16 7.90 -15.93
CA LEU A 94 12.51 9.14 -15.24
C LEU A 94 13.80 9.79 -15.76
N GLN A 95 14.45 9.19 -16.76
CA GLN A 95 15.73 9.67 -17.34
C GLN A 95 16.77 9.97 -16.25
N LEU A 96 17.02 8.97 -15.39
CA LEU A 96 17.82 9.15 -14.18
C LEU A 96 19.30 9.43 -14.48
N ASP A 97 19.87 10.39 -13.74
CA ASP A 97 21.32 10.59 -13.69
C ASP A 97 22.00 9.57 -12.75
N GLU A 98 23.33 9.54 -12.75
CA GLU A 98 24.12 8.60 -11.94
C GLU A 98 23.80 8.70 -10.44
N LYS A 99 23.53 9.90 -9.91
CA LYS A 99 23.21 10.10 -8.50
C LYS A 99 21.84 9.51 -8.16
N LYS A 100 20.83 9.79 -8.99
CA LYS A 100 19.48 9.23 -8.83
C LYS A 100 19.47 7.71 -9.05
N MET A 101 20.33 7.18 -9.90
CA MET A 101 20.50 5.73 -10.06
C MET A 101 21.01 5.06 -8.78
N VAL A 102 21.96 5.66 -8.07
CA VAL A 102 22.40 5.16 -6.77
C VAL A 102 21.25 5.19 -5.75
N GLN A 103 20.51 6.31 -5.68
CA GLN A 103 19.34 6.43 -4.80
C GLN A 103 18.28 5.35 -5.09
N LEU A 104 17.99 5.09 -6.36
CA LEU A 104 17.07 4.02 -6.77
C LEU A 104 17.56 2.65 -6.30
N GLN A 105 18.84 2.34 -6.50
CA GLN A 105 19.42 1.07 -6.08
C GLN A 105 19.37 0.89 -4.56
N ASP A 106 19.71 1.94 -3.81
CA ASP A 106 19.67 1.96 -2.35
C ASP A 106 18.24 1.77 -1.83
N GLY A 107 17.25 2.43 -2.42
CA GLY A 107 15.85 2.26 -2.08
C GLY A 107 15.37 0.83 -2.37
N LEU A 108 15.62 0.31 -3.58
CA LEU A 108 15.26 -1.06 -3.94
C LEU A 108 15.97 -2.13 -3.09
N ASN A 109 17.12 -1.83 -2.48
CA ASN A 109 17.82 -2.74 -1.56
C ASN A 109 17.19 -2.79 -0.17
N GLN A 110 16.41 -1.77 0.20
CA GLN A 110 15.75 -1.68 1.50
C GLN A 110 14.34 -2.28 1.48
N VAL A 111 13.70 -2.37 0.31
CA VAL A 111 12.36 -2.96 0.18
C VAL A 111 12.36 -4.41 0.66
N ILE A 112 11.49 -4.69 1.62
CA ILE A 112 11.26 -6.02 2.17
C ILE A 112 10.09 -6.67 1.42
N GLN A 113 10.27 -7.93 1.03
CA GLN A 113 9.16 -8.69 0.46
C GLN A 113 8.04 -8.86 1.48
N THR A 114 6.85 -8.43 1.10
CA THR A 114 5.63 -8.60 1.88
C THR A 114 5.17 -10.05 1.92
N LYS A 115 4.20 -10.33 2.77
CA LYS A 115 3.53 -11.62 2.87
C LYS A 115 2.03 -11.42 2.83
N ARG A 116 1.32 -12.44 2.34
CA ARG A 116 -0.13 -12.50 2.37
C ARG A 116 -0.62 -13.16 3.66
N CYS A 117 -1.53 -12.50 4.37
CA CYS A 117 -2.10 -13.02 5.61
C CYS A 117 -2.98 -14.24 5.34
N ARG A 118 -2.78 -15.33 6.08
CA ARG A 118 -3.61 -16.54 5.94
C ARG A 118 -5.08 -16.33 6.36
N CYS A 119 -5.36 -15.36 7.23
CA CYS A 119 -6.71 -15.09 7.74
C CYS A 119 -7.50 -14.14 6.85
N CYS A 120 -6.97 -12.95 6.60
CA CYS A 120 -7.67 -11.88 5.88
C CYS A 120 -7.20 -11.70 4.43
N GLU A 121 -6.21 -12.47 3.97
CA GLU A 121 -5.63 -12.40 2.62
C GLU A 121 -5.00 -11.07 2.21
N HIS A 122 -4.83 -10.11 3.12
CA HIS A 122 -4.16 -8.85 2.81
C HIS A 122 -2.64 -9.00 2.84
N GLU A 123 -1.96 -8.15 2.06
CA GLU A 123 -0.52 -7.95 2.13
C GLU A 123 -0.12 -7.27 3.45
N PHE A 124 1.03 -7.68 3.97
CA PHE A 124 1.61 -7.05 5.16
C PHE A 124 3.14 -7.11 5.15
N ASN A 125 3.77 -6.13 5.80
CA ASN A 125 5.22 -6.12 6.02
C ASN A 125 5.59 -7.10 7.17
N PRO A 126 6.29 -8.22 6.90
CA PRO A 126 6.66 -9.18 7.93
C PRO A 126 7.73 -8.65 8.90
N ALA A 127 8.40 -7.55 8.56
CA ALA A 127 9.41 -6.90 9.38
C ALA A 127 8.89 -5.66 10.11
N ASP A 128 7.58 -5.39 10.08
CA ASP A 128 6.96 -4.30 10.83
C ASP A 128 7.36 -4.40 12.32
N PRO A 129 8.00 -3.35 12.89
CA PRO A 129 8.43 -3.34 14.28
C PRO A 129 7.32 -3.66 15.29
N VAL A 130 6.07 -3.27 15.01
CA VAL A 130 4.91 -3.51 15.87
C VAL A 130 4.64 -5.01 16.04
N ARG A 131 5.10 -5.85 15.10
CA ARG A 131 5.00 -7.31 15.24
C ARG A 131 5.78 -7.85 16.43
N ARG A 132 6.88 -7.21 16.83
CA ARG A 132 7.68 -7.69 17.96
C ARG A 132 6.90 -7.67 19.28
N ASP A 133 5.85 -6.86 19.36
CA ASP A 133 5.04 -6.73 20.56
C ASP A 133 4.12 -7.94 20.78
N TRP A 134 3.74 -8.66 19.72
CA TRP A 134 2.80 -9.79 19.81
C TRP A 134 3.34 -11.12 19.23
N ASP A 135 4.35 -11.08 18.37
CA ASP A 135 4.97 -12.24 17.69
C ASP A 135 6.51 -12.18 17.76
N ALA A 136 7.06 -11.93 18.95
CA ALA A 136 8.51 -11.83 19.16
C ALA A 136 9.28 -13.10 18.71
N GLY A 137 8.64 -14.27 18.82
CA GLY A 137 9.20 -15.56 18.39
C GLY A 137 9.05 -15.86 16.90
N GLN A 138 8.34 -15.03 16.13
CA GLN A 138 7.97 -15.26 14.73
C GLN A 138 7.21 -16.57 14.49
N GLU A 139 6.54 -17.10 15.52
CA GLU A 139 5.75 -18.32 15.45
C GLU A 139 4.46 -18.09 14.65
N GLN A 140 3.99 -16.85 14.57
CA GLN A 140 2.76 -16.44 13.88
C GLN A 140 3.06 -15.66 12.58
N SER A 141 4.17 -15.98 11.92
CA SER A 141 4.67 -15.28 10.73
C SER A 141 3.78 -15.33 9.48
N GLN A 142 2.66 -16.09 9.54
CA GLN A 142 1.65 -16.22 8.48
C GLN A 142 0.45 -15.26 8.64
N PHE A 143 0.38 -14.50 9.75
CA PHE A 143 -0.72 -13.58 10.05
C PHE A 143 -0.23 -12.14 10.14
N CYS A 144 -1.05 -11.18 9.70
CA CYS A 144 -0.71 -9.76 9.77
C CYS A 144 -0.88 -9.16 11.17
N SER A 145 -1.69 -9.77 12.04
CA SER A 145 -1.96 -9.30 13.41
C SER A 145 -2.31 -10.44 14.36
N ALA A 146 -2.31 -10.13 15.67
CA ALA A 146 -2.74 -11.06 16.71
C ALA A 146 -4.22 -11.44 16.59
N GLU A 147 -5.07 -10.51 16.15
CA GLU A 147 -6.49 -10.74 15.90
C GLU A 147 -6.69 -11.78 14.80
N CYS A 148 -5.99 -11.64 13.66
CA CYS A 148 -6.04 -12.62 12.57
C CYS A 148 -5.54 -14.00 13.00
N ALA A 149 -4.50 -14.07 13.82
CA ALA A 149 -3.99 -15.33 14.35
C ALA A 149 -5.04 -16.02 15.25
N MET A 150 -5.67 -15.26 16.15
CA MET A 150 -6.70 -15.76 17.05
C MET A 150 -7.97 -16.19 16.32
N GLU A 151 -8.42 -15.41 15.33
CA GLU A 151 -9.61 -15.72 14.53
C GLU A 151 -9.44 -17.05 13.78
N THR A 152 -8.25 -17.29 13.21
CA THR A 152 -7.96 -18.56 12.53
C THR A 152 -8.06 -19.75 13.48
N VAL A 153 -7.50 -19.64 14.69
CA VAL A 153 -7.58 -20.71 15.72
C VAL A 153 -9.04 -20.97 16.12
N LEU A 154 -9.83 -19.91 16.34
CA LEU A 154 -11.24 -20.04 16.71
C LEU A 154 -12.07 -20.72 15.61
N ASN A 155 -11.80 -20.39 14.34
CA ASN A 155 -12.46 -21.01 13.19
C ASN A 155 -12.07 -22.49 13.05
N GLU A 156 -10.79 -22.83 13.17
CA GLU A 156 -10.32 -24.23 13.13
C GLU A 156 -10.97 -25.06 14.26
N MET A 157 -11.04 -24.53 15.48
CA MET A 157 -11.72 -25.20 16.59
C MET A 157 -13.22 -25.41 16.32
N LYS A 158 -13.90 -24.42 15.73
CA LYS A 158 -15.33 -24.53 15.41
C LYS A 158 -15.59 -25.61 14.36
N GLU A 159 -14.76 -25.69 13.33
CA GLU A 159 -14.86 -26.73 12.30
C GLU A 159 -14.63 -28.15 12.87
N ASP A 160 -13.77 -28.27 13.89
CA ASP A 160 -13.57 -29.53 14.62
C ASP A 160 -14.75 -29.91 15.52
N PHE A 161 -15.50 -28.94 16.06
CA PHE A 161 -16.73 -29.19 16.81
C PHE A 161 -17.94 -29.55 15.92
N ASP A 162 -17.95 -29.04 14.69
CA ASP A 162 -19.01 -29.29 13.70
C ASP A 162 -18.79 -30.58 12.87
N ARG A 163 -17.70 -31.33 13.13
CA ARG A 163 -17.37 -32.64 12.54
C ARG A 163 -17.71 -33.81 13.46
#